data_AF-A0A1S2LCK9-F1
#
_entry.id   AF-A0A1S2LCK9-F1
#
_cell.length_a   1.000
_cell.length_b   1.000
_cell.length_c   1.000
_cell.angle_alpha   90.00
_cell.angle_beta   90.00
_cell.angle_gamma   90.00
#
_symmetry.space_group_name_H-M   'P 1'
#
loop_
_entity.id
_entity.type
_entity.pdbx_description
1 polymer ?
#
loop_
_entity_poly.entity_id
_entity_poly.type
_entity_poly.pdbx_seq_one_letter_code
_entity_poly.pdbx_strand_id
1 'polypeptide(L)'
;MEKYAINKNMLRQLSLMKNHSGPSAEIFDSLYAQMVIEVSVYQYQKSSIQKEVDYTLEIGDKAQFEKLTEKYNKFLAKYKDGITCREQGFEFTIQLEE
;
A
#
# COMPACT_ATOMS: atom_id res chain seq x y z
N MET A 1 -16.50 10.56 -2.62
CA MET A 1 -15.86 10.05 -1.38
C MET A 1 -15.82 8.51 -1.32
N GLU A 2 -16.03 7.79 -2.43
CA GLU A 2 -16.00 6.30 -2.45
C GLU A 2 -14.62 5.69 -2.73
N LYS A 3 -13.60 6.48 -3.10
CA LYS A 3 -12.27 5.95 -3.46
C LYS A 3 -11.44 5.43 -2.28
N TYR A 4 -11.92 5.61 -1.05
CA TYR A 4 -11.34 5.05 0.18
C TYR A 4 -12.32 4.10 0.89
N ALA A 5 -13.39 3.68 0.22
CA ALA A 5 -14.39 2.78 0.80
C ALA A 5 -13.74 1.40 1.03
N ILE A 6 -13.34 1.20 2.27
CA ILE A 6 -12.91 -0.05 2.89
C ILE A 6 -13.71 -1.21 2.30
N ASN A 7 -13.04 -2.10 1.57
CA ASN A 7 -13.69 -3.26 1.01
C ASN A 7 -14.23 -4.11 2.17
N LYS A 8 -15.55 -4.27 2.28
CA LYS A 8 -16.19 -5.09 3.32
C LYS A 8 -15.65 -6.52 3.37
N ASN A 9 -15.08 -7.00 2.26
CA ASN A 9 -14.42 -8.29 2.19
C ASN A 9 -13.07 -8.32 2.94
N MET A 10 -12.36 -7.18 3.06
CA MET A 10 -11.11 -7.07 3.84
C MET A 10 -11.39 -7.16 5.34
N LEU A 11 -12.42 -6.46 5.82
CA LEU A 11 -12.89 -6.56 7.21
C LEU A 11 -13.33 -7.99 7.56
N ARG A 12 -13.96 -8.68 6.60
CA ARG A 12 -14.39 -10.07 6.74
C ARG A 12 -13.22 -11.05 6.70
N GLN A 13 -12.13 -10.75 5.99
CA GLN A 13 -10.92 -11.59 5.98
C GLN A 13 -10.14 -11.47 7.29
N LEU A 14 -10.09 -10.27 7.88
CA LEU A 14 -9.48 -10.03 9.18
C LEU A 14 -10.23 -10.75 10.33
N SER A 15 -11.56 -10.88 10.26
CA SER A 15 -12.36 -11.59 11.27
C SER A 15 -12.25 -13.13 11.20
N LEU A 16 -11.65 -13.67 10.13
CA LEU A 16 -11.44 -15.11 9.94
C LEU A 16 -10.10 -15.61 10.50
N MET A 17 -9.36 -14.78 11.26
CA MET A 17 -8.18 -15.21 12.02
C MET A 17 -8.56 -16.25 13.09
N LYS A 18 -8.63 -17.49 12.63
CA LYS A 18 -8.70 -18.72 13.42
C LYS A 18 -7.50 -18.76 14.36
N ASN A 19 -7.72 -18.45 15.63
CA ASN A 19 -7.31 -19.28 16.78
C ASN A 19 -7.79 -18.65 18.11
N HIS A 20 -8.78 -19.30 18.72
CA HIS A 20 -9.19 -19.36 20.14
C HIS A 20 -9.25 -18.15 21.09
N SER A 21 -8.84 -16.94 20.71
CA SER A 21 -9.19 -15.68 21.37
C SER A 21 -8.96 -14.58 20.34
N GLY A 22 -10.04 -14.02 19.78
CA GLY A 22 -9.92 -13.00 18.74
C GLY A 22 -9.11 -11.78 19.24
N PRO A 23 -8.42 -11.07 18.34
CA PRO A 23 -7.71 -9.84 18.69
C PRO A 23 -8.68 -8.85 19.38
N SER A 24 -8.18 -8.09 20.36
CA SER A 24 -8.97 -7.01 20.95
C SER A 24 -9.31 -5.97 19.87
N ALA A 25 -10.39 -5.21 20.09
CA ALA A 25 -10.75 -4.11 19.19
C ALA A 25 -9.58 -3.12 18.99
N GLU A 26 -8.79 -2.88 20.03
CA GLU A 26 -7.61 -2.01 19.97
C GLU A 26 -6.51 -2.55 19.03
N ILE A 27 -6.25 -3.86 19.04
CA ILE A 27 -5.29 -4.49 18.11
C ILE A 27 -5.82 -4.38 16.68
N PHE A 28 -7.12 -4.56 16.49
CA PHE A 28 -7.76 -4.44 15.18
C PHE A 28 -7.69 -3.01 14.66
N ASP A 29 -7.99 -2.02 15.50
CA ASP A 29 -7.94 -0.60 15.16
C ASP A 29 -6.50 -0.14 14.87
N SER A 30 -5.51 -0.63 15.63
CA SER A 30 -4.08 -0.38 15.36
C SER A 30 -3.67 -0.93 14.00
N LEU A 31 -3.94 -2.20 13.72
CA LEU A 31 -3.63 -2.82 12.44
C LEU A 31 -4.33 -2.08 11.29
N TYR A 32 -5.59 -1.74 11.47
CA TYR A 32 -6.35 -0.99 10.47
C TYR A 32 -5.76 0.40 10.22
N ALA A 33 -5.38 1.14 11.26
CA ALA A 33 -4.74 2.45 11.12
C ALA A 33 -3.40 2.34 10.38
N GLN A 34 -2.56 1.37 10.74
CA GLN A 34 -1.29 1.10 10.05
C GLN A 34 -1.53 0.80 8.56
N MET A 35 -2.49 -0.06 8.25
CA MET A 35 -2.86 -0.41 6.88
C MET A 35 -3.28 0.81 6.07
N VAL A 36 -4.17 1.65 6.62
CA VAL A 36 -4.64 2.85 5.92
C VAL A 36 -3.48 3.80 5.62
N ILE A 37 -2.59 4.01 6.59
CA ILE A 37 -1.43 4.88 6.41
C ILE A 37 -0.51 4.33 5.32
N GLU A 38 -0.12 3.06 5.41
CA GLU A 38 0.83 2.44 4.47
C GLU A 38 0.28 2.41 3.04
N VAL A 39 -1.01 2.06 2.87
CA VAL A 39 -1.66 2.09 1.54
C VAL A 39 -1.74 3.52 1.00
N SER A 40 -2.04 4.50 1.84
CA SER A 40 -2.09 5.90 1.42
C SER A 40 -0.71 6.41 0.99
N VAL A 41 0.34 6.04 1.73
CA VAL A 41 1.73 6.36 1.39
C VAL A 41 2.12 5.71 0.06
N TYR A 42 1.80 4.43 -0.14
CA TYR A 42 2.03 3.74 -1.42
C TYR A 42 1.35 4.47 -2.58
N GLN A 43 0.05 4.77 -2.47
CA GLN A 43 -0.69 5.44 -3.54
C GLN A 43 -0.14 6.83 -3.85
N TYR A 44 0.19 7.61 -2.82
CA TYR A 44 0.78 8.94 -2.98
C TYR A 44 2.13 8.87 -3.69
N GLN A 45 3.03 7.99 -3.24
CA GLN A 45 4.36 7.82 -3.82
C GLN A 45 4.29 7.34 -5.28
N LYS A 46 3.44 6.35 -5.57
CA LYS A 46 3.18 5.85 -6.93
C LYS A 46 2.72 7.00 -7.83
N SER A 47 1.70 7.75 -7.39
CA SER A 47 1.16 8.87 -8.17
C SER A 47 2.19 9.99 -8.39
N SER A 48 3.01 10.31 -7.38
CA SER A 48 4.02 11.35 -7.49
C SER A 48 5.08 10.98 -8.53
N ILE A 49 5.59 9.74 -8.49
CA ILE A 49 6.61 9.28 -9.45
C ILE A 49 6.04 9.26 -10.86
N GLN A 50 4.79 8.78 -11.05
CA GLN A 50 4.14 8.78 -12.35
C GLN A 50 3.99 10.18 -12.93
N LYS A 51 3.56 11.16 -12.12
CA LYS A 51 3.47 12.57 -12.56
C LYS A 51 4.82 13.15 -12.95
N GLU A 52 5.88 12.84 -12.20
CA GLU A 52 7.24 13.25 -12.54
C GLU A 52 7.68 12.64 -13.88
N VAL A 53 7.37 11.36 -14.11
CA VAL A 53 7.66 10.66 -15.38
C VAL A 53 6.93 11.33 -16.54
N ASP A 54 5.62 11.54 -16.41
CA ASP A 54 4.80 12.19 -17.45
C ASP A 54 5.35 13.58 -17.80
N TYR A 55 5.70 14.37 -16.78
CA TYR A 55 6.31 15.68 -16.99
C TYR A 55 7.65 15.59 -17.73
N THR A 56 8.52 14.62 -17.41
CA THR A 56 9.79 14.44 -18.13
C THR A 56 9.61 14.04 -19.59
N LEU A 57 8.55 13.28 -19.90
CA LEU A 57 8.18 12.95 -21.27
C LEU A 57 7.71 14.19 -22.03
N GLU A 58 6.91 15.06 -21.41
CA GLU A 58 6.44 16.31 -22.01
C GLU A 58 7.60 17.25 -22.39
N ILE A 59 8.61 17.38 -21.53
CA ILE A 59 9.78 18.25 -21.76
C ILE A 59 10.89 17.57 -22.59
N GLY A 60 10.75 16.27 -22.88
CA GLY A 60 11.73 15.50 -23.66
C GLY A 60 13.05 15.22 -22.94
N ASP A 61 13.09 15.26 -21.60
CA ASP A 61 14.30 15.00 -20.82
C ASP A 61 14.51 13.49 -20.62
N LYS A 62 15.20 12.88 -21.58
CA LYS A 62 15.52 11.44 -21.57
C LYS A 62 16.32 11.02 -20.33
N ALA A 63 17.27 11.84 -19.89
CA ALA A 63 18.15 11.47 -18.78
C ALA A 63 17.38 11.43 -17.46
N GLN A 64 16.45 12.37 -17.25
CA GLN A 64 15.57 12.32 -16.09
C GLN A 64 14.51 11.24 -16.19
N PHE A 65 13.96 11.00 -17.38
CA PHE A 65 13.02 9.90 -17.59
C PHE A 65 13.63 8.54 -17.20
N GLU A 66 14.87 8.26 -17.61
CA GLU A 66 15.57 7.02 -17.26
C GLU A 66 15.76 6.88 -15.73
N LYS A 67 16.18 7.96 -15.05
CA LYS A 67 16.32 7.98 -13.58
C LYS A 67 14.99 7.74 -12.85
N LEU A 68 13.92 8.39 -13.31
CA LEU A 68 12.60 8.24 -12.71
C LEU A 68 12.01 6.86 -12.98
N THR A 69 12.26 6.28 -14.15
CA THR A 69 11.88 4.90 -14.47
C THR A 69 12.60 3.91 -13.55
N GLU A 70 13.89 4.10 -13.29
CA GLU A 70 14.62 3.27 -12.32
C GLU A 70 14.06 3.42 -10.89
N LYS A 71 13.75 4.66 -10.48
CA LYS A 71 13.09 4.96 -9.19
C LYS A 71 11.72 4.27 -9.09
N TYR A 72 10.93 4.31 -10.15
CA TYR A 72 9.63 3.65 -10.23
C TYR A 72 9.75 2.13 -10.14
N ASN A 73 10.69 1.52 -10.87
CA ASN A 73 10.92 0.08 -10.83
C ASN A 73 11.40 -0.38 -9.44
N LYS A 74 12.29 0.39 -8.79
CA LYS A 74 12.70 0.13 -7.40
C LYS A 74 11.52 0.25 -6.43
N PHE A 75 10.65 1.23 -6.65
CA PHE A 75 9.42 1.39 -5.88
C PHE A 75 8.49 0.16 -6.05
N LEU A 76 8.24 -0.30 -7.28
CA LEU A 76 7.43 -1.49 -7.52
C LEU A 76 8.06 -2.74 -6.89
N ALA A 77 9.38 -2.91 -7.01
CA ALA A 77 10.09 -4.03 -6.38
C ALA A 77 9.96 -4.01 -4.86
N LYS A 78 9.99 -2.83 -4.22
CA LYS A 78 9.82 -2.68 -2.77
C LYS A 78 8.46 -3.19 -2.28
N TYR A 79 7.40 -2.97 -3.07
CA TYR A 79 6.02 -3.31 -2.70
C TYR A 79 5.49 -4.56 -3.38
N LYS A 80 6.36 -5.32 -4.06
CA LYS A 80 5.99 -6.51 -4.86
C LYS A 80 5.22 -7.56 -4.05
N ASP A 81 5.64 -7.78 -2.81
CA ASP A 81 5.04 -8.79 -1.93
C ASP A 81 3.83 -8.24 -1.13
N GLY A 82 3.44 -6.99 -1.42
CA GLY A 82 2.39 -6.27 -0.70
C GLY A 82 2.89 -5.53 0.54
N ILE A 83 1.95 -5.01 1.32
CA ILE A 83 2.22 -4.33 2.60
C ILE A 83 1.84 -5.28 3.72
N THR A 84 2.79 -5.54 4.61
CA THR A 84 2.57 -6.41 5.77
C THR A 84 2.59 -5.58 7.05
N CYS A 85 1.47 -5.59 7.77
CA CYS A 85 1.30 -4.93 9.06
C CYS A 85 1.32 -5.98 10.18
N ARG A 86 1.92 -5.65 11.32
CA ARG A 86 2.07 -6.56 12.46
C ARG A 86 1.77 -5.85 13.77
N GLU A 87 0.98 -6.49 14.63
CA GLU A 87 0.62 -5.97 15.95
C GLU A 87 0.42 -7.12 16.92
N GLN A 88 1.14 -7.13 18.05
CA GLN A 88 0.98 -8.09 19.16
C GLN A 88 0.83 -9.58 18.73
N GLY A 89 1.63 -10.02 17.75
CA GLY A 89 1.61 -11.40 17.25
C GLY A 89 0.59 -11.68 16.13
N PHE A 90 -0.23 -10.69 15.77
CA PHE A 90 -1.10 -10.72 14.60
C PHE A 90 -0.39 -10.08 13.40
N GLU A 91 -0.57 -10.67 12.23
CA GLU A 91 0.03 -10.22 10.97
C GLU A 91 -1.02 -10.20 9.88
N PHE A 92 -1.04 -9.12 9.09
CA PHE A 92 -1.92 -8.99 7.95
C PHE A 92 -1.16 -8.43 6.75
N THR A 93 -1.27 -9.11 5.61
CA THR A 93 -0.65 -8.69 4.36
C THR A 93 -1.72 -8.25 3.36
N ILE A 94 -1.61 -7.01 2.89
CA ILE A 94 -2.42 -6.45 1.81
C ILE A 94 -1.66 -6.66 0.51
N GLN A 95 -2.29 -7.37 -0.42
CA GLN A 95 -1.85 -7.38 -1.82
C GLN A 95 -2.25 -6.05 -2.47
N LEU A 96 -1.27 -5.37 -3.07
CA LEU A 96 -1.52 -4.12 -3.78
C LEU A 96 -1.78 -4.47 -5.24
N GLU A 97 -2.99 -4.20 -5.72
CA GLU A 97 -3.31 -4.36 -7.14
C GLU A 97 -2.46 -3.39 -8.00
N GLU A 98 -2.10 -3.84 -9.21
CA GLU A 98 -1.36 -3.06 -10.21
C GLU A 98 -2.15 -1.86 -10.74
#